data_AF-A0ABD2FU62-F1
#
_entry.id   AF-A0ABD2FU62-F1
#
_cell.length_a   1.000
_cell.length_b   1.000
_cell.length_c   1.000
_cell.angle_alpha   90.00
_cell.angle_beta   90.00
_cell.angle_gamma   90.00
#
_symmetry.space_group_name_H-M   'P 1'
#
loop_
_entity.id
_entity.type
_entity.pdbx_description
1 polymer ?
#
loop_
_entity_poly.entity_id
_entity_poly.type
_entity_poly.pdbx_seq_one_letter_code
_entity_poly.pdbx_strand_id
1 'polypeptide(L)'
;MLSVAQVVSRSLPKRNSTTNVSSLVKKASWSGFQPDALRALSRRDYASEAVKGSVIGIDLGTTNSCVAVMDGKQAKVLENAEGARTTPSVIAFTSEGERLVGMPAKRQSVTNPQNTLYATKRLIGRRYDDAEVQNDM
;
A
#
# COMPACT_ATOMS: atom_id res chain seq x y z
N MET A 1 -24.37 24.64 -40.91
CA MET A 1 -23.59 25.87 -40.65
C MET A 1 -22.63 25.56 -39.51
N LEU A 2 -21.47 24.97 -39.80
CA LEU A 2 -20.23 25.64 -40.21
C LEU A 2 -19.75 26.70 -39.20
N SER A 3 -18.61 26.37 -38.58
CA SER A 3 -17.46 27.26 -38.43
C SER A 3 -17.59 28.51 -37.56
N VAL A 4 -16.96 28.48 -36.40
CA VAL A 4 -15.76 29.32 -36.19
C VAL A 4 -14.66 28.45 -35.59
N ALA A 5 -13.83 27.91 -36.47
CA ALA A 5 -12.51 27.41 -36.13
C ALA A 5 -11.51 28.58 -36.07
N GLN A 6 -10.36 28.31 -35.45
CA GLN A 6 -9.07 28.97 -35.66
C GLN A 6 -8.86 30.36 -35.02
N VAL A 7 -7.95 30.37 -34.04
CA VAL A 7 -6.82 31.31 -33.82
C VAL A 7 -6.30 30.94 -32.42
N VAL A 8 -5.13 30.36 -32.15
CA VAL A 8 -3.89 30.27 -32.93
C VAL A 8 -3.11 29.05 -32.44
N SER A 9 -2.71 28.24 -33.41
CA SER A 9 -1.59 27.30 -33.34
C SER A 9 -0.29 28.10 -33.24
N ARG A 10 0.56 27.76 -32.27
CA ARG A 10 2.04 27.96 -32.17
C ARG A 10 2.36 27.80 -30.67
N SER A 11 2.94 26.73 -30.15
CA SER A 11 4.04 25.92 -30.65
C SER A 11 4.08 24.58 -29.89
N LEU A 12 3.91 23.47 -30.60
CA LEU A 12 4.44 22.18 -30.16
C LEU A 12 5.96 22.18 -30.36
N PRO A 13 6.70 21.39 -29.58
CA PRO A 13 7.08 20.11 -30.16
C PRO A 13 6.81 18.92 -29.25
N LYS A 14 6.24 17.89 -29.87
CA LYS A 14 6.28 16.49 -29.44
C LYS A 14 7.74 16.10 -29.17
N ARG A 15 8.00 15.48 -28.02
CA ARG A 15 9.31 14.91 -27.70
C ARG A 15 9.25 13.39 -27.72
N ASN A 16 9.35 12.83 -28.93
CA ASN A 16 9.93 11.50 -29.13
C ASN A 16 11.39 11.73 -29.53
N SER A 17 12.34 11.17 -28.78
CA SER A 17 13.69 10.77 -29.23
C SER A 17 14.60 10.65 -28.01
N THR A 18 15.08 9.43 -27.82
CA THR A 18 16.43 9.08 -27.34
C THR A 18 17.43 10.24 -27.35
N THR A 19 17.70 10.84 -26.19
CA THR A 19 18.86 11.73 -26.02
C THR A 19 19.61 11.37 -24.74
N ASN A 20 20.76 10.73 -24.94
CA ASN A 20 21.94 10.65 -24.08
C ASN A 20 21.93 11.57 -22.84
N VAL A 21 21.88 10.97 -21.65
CA VAL A 21 22.11 11.64 -20.34
C VAL A 21 23.61 11.84 -20.05
N SER A 22 24.48 11.70 -21.05
CA SER A 22 25.94 11.75 -20.87
C SER A 22 26.57 13.15 -20.87
N SER A 23 25.80 14.23 -21.02
CA SER A 23 26.36 15.59 -21.13
C SER A 23 26.08 16.52 -19.93
N LEU A 24 25.26 16.11 -18.96
CA LEU A 24 24.95 16.90 -17.76
C LEU A 24 25.64 16.40 -16.48
N VAL A 25 26.51 15.39 -16.59
CA VAL A 25 27.28 14.82 -15.46
C VAL A 25 28.72 15.36 -15.39
N LYS A 26 29.18 16.18 -16.36
CA LYS A 26 30.59 16.60 -16.44
C LYS A 26 30.92 18.04 -16.04
N LYS A 27 29.99 18.79 -15.43
CA LYS A 27 30.22 20.20 -15.04
C LYS A 27 29.70 20.59 -13.65
N ALA A 28 29.75 19.68 -12.69
CA ALA A 28 29.73 20.04 -11.28
C ALA A 28 31.02 19.53 -10.65
N SER A 29 32.07 20.33 -10.80
CA SER A 29 33.32 20.20 -10.08
C SER A 29 33.05 20.08 -8.60
N TRP A 30 33.74 19.14 -7.97
CA TRP A 30 33.73 18.89 -6.55
C TRP A 30 34.06 20.17 -5.76
N SER A 31 33.07 20.67 -5.04
CA SER A 31 33.26 21.45 -3.83
C SER A 31 32.06 21.20 -2.90
N GLY A 32 32.26 20.30 -1.95
CA GLY A 32 31.50 20.22 -0.69
C GLY A 32 29.97 20.25 -0.80
N PHE A 33 29.35 19.22 -1.38
CA PHE A 33 27.91 19.01 -1.19
C PHE A 33 27.70 18.34 0.18
N GLN A 34 27.31 19.15 1.16
CA GLN A 34 27.01 18.73 2.52
C GLN A 34 26.00 17.57 2.52
N PRO A 35 26.27 16.45 3.23
CA PRO A 35 25.32 15.33 3.38
C PRO A 35 23.96 15.74 3.96
N ASP A 36 23.91 16.91 4.60
CA ASP A 36 22.73 17.44 5.27
C ASP A 36 21.63 17.91 4.32
N ALA A 37 21.98 18.38 3.11
CA ALA A 37 20.99 18.85 2.13
C ALA A 37 20.15 17.68 1.59
N LEU A 38 20.79 16.54 1.32
CA LEU A 38 20.12 15.30 0.93
C LEU A 38 19.26 14.72 2.07
N ARG A 39 19.72 14.80 3.32
CA ARG A 39 18.91 14.42 4.50
C ARG A 39 17.71 15.34 4.73
N ALA A 40 17.86 16.65 4.52
CA ALA A 40 16.78 17.62 4.68
C ALA A 40 15.70 17.49 3.60
N LEU A 41 16.10 17.14 2.36
CA LEU A 41 15.17 16.86 1.26
C LEU A 41 14.46 15.51 1.44
N SER A 42 15.17 14.48 1.92
CA SER A 42 14.57 13.15 2.18
C SER A 42 13.57 13.14 3.34
N ARG A 43 13.66 14.07 4.29
CA ARG A 43 12.82 14.09 5.50
C ARG A 43 11.44 14.71 5.29
N ARG A 44 11.19 15.41 4.19
CA ARG A 44 9.95 16.19 4.02
C ARG A 44 8.76 15.39 3.51
N ASP A 45 8.97 14.28 2.80
CA ASP A 45 7.87 13.57 2.12
C ASP A 45 7.11 12.56 3.01
N TYR A 46 7.56 12.34 4.26
CA TYR A 46 6.90 11.43 5.21
C TYR A 46 6.17 12.13 6.36
N ALA A 47 6.19 13.46 6.41
CA ALA A 47 5.43 14.21 7.42
C ALA A 47 3.95 14.21 7.03
N SER A 48 3.18 13.26 7.57
CA SER A 48 1.72 13.24 7.41
C SER A 48 1.10 14.52 7.99
N GLU A 49 0.03 15.04 7.37
CA GLU A 49 -0.81 16.07 8.00
C GLU A 49 -1.18 15.64 9.44
N ALA A 50 -1.38 16.62 10.33
CA ALA A 50 -1.90 16.35 11.67
C ALA A 50 -3.16 15.47 11.55
N VAL A 51 -3.19 14.36 12.31
CA VAL A 51 -4.23 13.34 12.21
C VAL A 51 -5.61 13.98 12.41
N LYS A 52 -6.44 13.98 11.36
CA LYS A 52 -7.82 14.46 11.41
C LYS A 52 -8.74 13.25 11.65
N GLY A 53 -9.40 13.21 12.80
CA GLY A 53 -10.38 12.17 13.16
C GLY A 53 -9.94 11.26 14.31
N SER A 54 -10.82 10.33 14.67
CA SER A 54 -10.55 9.35 15.73
C SER A 54 -9.48 8.36 15.30
N VAL A 55 -8.48 8.15 16.15
CA VAL A 55 -7.45 7.13 15.96
C VAL A 55 -7.99 5.78 16.41
N ILE A 56 -7.76 4.75 15.60
CA ILE A 56 -8.13 3.36 15.92
C ILE A 56 -6.87 2.52 16.14
N GLY A 57 -6.95 1.57 17.07
CA GLY A 57 -5.92 0.57 17.28
C GLY A 57 -6.29 -0.71 16.53
N ILE A 58 -5.42 -1.16 15.63
CA ILE A 58 -5.62 -2.43 14.89
C ILE A 58 -4.52 -3.40 15.30
N ASP A 59 -4.92 -4.53 15.86
CA ASP A 59 -4.06 -5.71 15.97
C ASP A 59 -4.19 -6.54 14.70
N LEU A 60 -3.16 -6.51 13.86
CA LEU A 60 -3.07 -7.32 12.65
C LEU A 60 -2.35 -8.63 12.98
N GLY A 61 -3.02 -9.59 13.59
CA GLY A 61 -2.46 -10.91 13.89
C GLY A 61 -2.31 -11.83 12.67
N THR A 62 -1.64 -12.97 12.86
CA THR A 62 -1.44 -13.97 11.79
C THR A 62 -2.72 -14.74 11.46
N THR A 63 -3.52 -15.05 12.47
CA THR A 63 -4.72 -15.88 12.36
C THR A 63 -6.00 -15.08 12.54
N ASN A 64 -6.00 -14.14 13.49
CA ASN A 64 -7.12 -13.26 13.77
C ASN A 64 -6.61 -11.83 13.90
N SER A 65 -7.47 -10.87 13.59
CA SER A 65 -7.24 -9.45 13.77
C SER A 65 -8.35 -8.84 14.61
N CYS A 66 -8.04 -7.73 15.27
CA CYS A 66 -8.94 -7.04 16.19
C CYS A 66 -8.82 -5.53 15.98
N VAL A 67 -9.91 -4.79 16.18
CA VAL A 67 -9.90 -3.33 16.13
C VAL A 67 -10.53 -2.76 17.40
N ALA A 68 -9.90 -1.73 17.94
CA ALA A 68 -10.33 -1.03 19.13
C ALA A 68 -10.32 0.48 18.92
N VAL A 69 -11.18 1.17 19.65
CA VAL A 69 -11.25 2.63 19.71
C VAL A 69 -11.16 3.09 21.15
N MET A 70 -10.71 4.32 21.36
CA MET A 70 -10.76 4.95 22.67
C MET A 70 -12.13 5.61 22.85
N ASP A 71 -12.91 5.11 23.79
CA ASP A 71 -14.15 5.73 24.27
C ASP A 71 -13.82 6.54 25.53
N GLY A 72 -13.52 7.82 25.33
CA GLY A 72 -12.94 8.68 26.35
C GLY A 72 -11.57 8.16 26.82
N LYS A 73 -11.51 7.65 28.06
CA LYS A 73 -10.29 7.08 28.66
C LYS A 73 -10.24 5.55 28.62
N GLN A 74 -11.31 4.89 28.16
CA GLN A 74 -11.39 3.43 28.14
C GLN A 74 -11.20 2.90 26.71
N ALA A 75 -10.45 1.82 26.55
CA ALA A 75 -10.34 1.13 25.27
C ALA A 75 -11.53 0.18 25.08
N LYS A 76 -12.19 0.28 23.92
CA LYS A 76 -13.33 -0.57 23.54
C LYS A 76 -13.01 -1.33 22.26
N VAL A 77 -13.07 -2.65 22.32
CA VAL A 77 -12.99 -3.53 21.15
C VAL A 77 -14.32 -3.46 20.39
N LEU A 78 -14.24 -3.30 19.06
CA LEU A 78 -15.42 -3.26 18.20
C LEU A 78 -15.80 -4.66 17.72
N GLU A 79 -17.09 -4.87 17.55
CA GLU A 79 -17.63 -6.06 16.88
C GLU A 79 -17.64 -5.83 15.37
N ASN A 80 -17.31 -6.88 14.62
CA ASN A 80 -17.41 -6.88 13.16
C ASN A 80 -18.87 -7.07 12.71
N ALA A 81 -19.10 -7.05 11.40
CA ALA A 81 -20.42 -7.21 10.81
C ALA A 81 -21.07 -8.55 11.15
N GLU A 82 -20.26 -9.56 11.50
CA GLU A 82 -20.69 -10.89 11.91
C GLU A 82 -20.93 -11.03 13.43
N GLY A 83 -20.81 -9.93 14.20
CA GLY A 83 -21.03 -9.91 15.65
C GLY A 83 -19.88 -10.49 16.48
N ALA A 84 -18.71 -10.74 15.88
CA ALA A 84 -17.51 -11.20 16.57
C ALA A 84 -16.55 -10.05 16.86
N ARG A 85 -15.83 -10.12 17.99
CA ARG A 85 -14.81 -9.11 18.37
C ARG A 85 -13.46 -9.28 17.66
N THR A 86 -13.29 -10.39 16.97
CA THR A 86 -12.09 -10.67 16.17
C THR A 86 -12.50 -11.19 14.81
N THR A 87 -11.74 -10.81 13.78
CA THR A 87 -11.96 -11.21 12.39
C THR A 87 -10.84 -12.14 11.95
N PRO A 88 -11.12 -13.31 11.34
CA PRO A 88 -10.08 -14.15 10.77
C PRO A 88 -9.21 -13.38 9.76
N SER A 89 -7.89 -13.54 9.85
CA SER A 89 -6.92 -12.93 8.93
C SER A 89 -6.84 -13.77 7.63
N VAL A 90 -7.98 -13.86 6.96
CA VAL A 90 -8.19 -14.69 5.77
C VAL A 90 -8.87 -13.86 4.70
N ILE A 91 -8.35 -13.93 3.47
CA ILE A 91 -8.89 -13.27 2.28
C ILE A 91 -9.12 -14.34 1.22
N ALA A 92 -10.22 -14.27 0.50
CA ALA A 92 -10.45 -15.16 -0.64
C ALA A 92 -10.97 -14.39 -1.84
N PHE A 93 -10.66 -14.90 -3.04
CA PHE A 93 -11.20 -14.41 -4.30
C PHE A 93 -12.13 -15.46 -4.89
N THR A 94 -13.35 -15.06 -5.24
CA THR A 94 -14.34 -15.94 -5.89
C THR A 94 -14.06 -16.08 -7.39
N SER A 95 -14.70 -17.04 -8.05
CA SER A 95 -14.64 -17.22 -9.50
C SER A 95 -15.15 -16.00 -10.28
N GLU A 96 -16.06 -15.25 -9.69
CA GLU A 96 -16.65 -14.02 -10.24
C GLU A 96 -15.76 -12.79 -9.99
N GLY A 97 -14.63 -12.96 -9.30
CA GLY A 97 -13.70 -11.87 -8.96
C GLY A 97 -14.09 -11.08 -7.72
N GLU A 98 -15.05 -11.56 -6.91
CA GLU A 98 -15.41 -10.92 -5.66
C GLU A 98 -14.35 -11.19 -4.58
N ARG A 99 -14.06 -10.19 -3.74
CA ARG A 99 -13.13 -10.31 -2.61
C ARG A 99 -13.88 -10.53 -1.31
N LEU A 100 -13.72 -11.71 -0.74
CA LEU A 100 -14.21 -12.07 0.59
C LEU A 100 -13.12 -11.86 1.64
N VAL A 101 -13.49 -11.38 2.82
CA VAL A 101 -12.56 -11.14 3.95
C VAL A 101 -13.16 -11.69 5.24
N GLY A 102 -12.36 -12.28 6.11
CA GLY A 102 -12.81 -12.69 7.44
C GLY A 102 -13.58 -14.00 7.45
N MET A 103 -14.74 -14.02 8.11
CA MET A 103 -15.52 -15.24 8.29
C MET A 103 -16.06 -15.82 6.97
N PRO A 104 -16.60 -15.02 6.03
CA PRO A 104 -16.99 -15.53 4.71
C PRO A 104 -15.85 -16.24 3.97
N ALA A 105 -14.65 -15.64 3.94
CA ALA A 105 -13.47 -16.22 3.30
C ALA A 105 -13.06 -17.55 3.96
N LYS A 106 -13.05 -17.59 5.31
CA LYS A 106 -12.71 -18.79 6.08
C LYS A 106 -13.70 -19.94 5.86
N ARG A 107 -15.00 -19.67 5.68
CA ARG A 107 -16.02 -20.72 5.49
C ARG A 107 -15.84 -21.50 4.19
N GLN A 108 -15.43 -20.81 3.13
CA GLN A 108 -15.25 -21.42 1.81
C GLN A 108 -13.81 -21.90 1.54
N SER A 109 -12.91 -21.81 2.51
CA SER A 109 -11.49 -22.15 2.31
C SER A 109 -11.26 -23.61 1.94
N VAL A 110 -12.15 -24.52 2.38
CA VAL A 110 -12.06 -25.95 2.07
C VAL A 110 -12.45 -26.22 0.61
N THR A 111 -13.43 -25.48 0.08
CA THR A 111 -13.94 -25.65 -1.29
C THR A 111 -13.15 -24.84 -2.32
N ASN A 112 -12.43 -23.81 -1.89
CA ASN A 112 -11.62 -22.93 -2.73
C ASN A 112 -10.23 -22.69 -2.12
N PRO A 113 -9.42 -23.73 -1.92
CA PRO A 113 -8.15 -23.62 -1.18
C PRO A 113 -7.11 -22.77 -1.92
N GLN A 114 -7.05 -22.89 -3.25
CA GLN A 114 -6.03 -22.22 -4.06
C GLN A 114 -6.22 -20.69 -4.13
N ASN A 115 -7.47 -20.20 -4.04
CA ASN A 115 -7.75 -18.76 -4.04
C ASN A 115 -8.06 -18.20 -2.65
N THR A 116 -7.70 -18.94 -1.59
CA THR A 116 -7.87 -18.50 -0.20
C THR A 116 -6.52 -18.29 0.48
N LEU A 117 -6.25 -17.07 0.88
CA LEU A 117 -4.99 -16.64 1.49
C LEU A 117 -5.14 -16.50 3.00
N TYR A 118 -4.22 -17.10 3.75
CA TYR A 118 -4.14 -17.02 5.20
C TYR A 118 -2.67 -17.06 5.66
N ALA A 119 -2.43 -16.77 6.94
CA ALA A 119 -1.09 -16.73 7.54
C ALA A 119 -0.09 -15.80 6.83
N THR A 120 -0.57 -14.85 6.02
CA THR A 120 0.25 -13.93 5.21
C THR A 120 1.22 -13.10 6.05
N LYS A 121 0.90 -12.85 7.33
CA LYS A 121 1.81 -12.19 8.28
C LYS A 121 3.12 -12.95 8.48
N ARG A 122 3.18 -14.26 8.22
CA ARG A 122 4.42 -15.03 8.29
C ARG A 122 5.38 -14.68 7.14
N LEU A 123 4.84 -14.21 6.02
CA LEU A 123 5.58 -13.90 4.79
C LEU A 123 5.89 -12.40 4.64
N ILE A 124 5.23 -11.53 5.40
CA ILE A 124 5.41 -10.07 5.28
C ILE A 124 6.86 -9.68 5.59
N GLY A 125 7.46 -8.87 4.72
CA GLY A 125 8.83 -8.37 4.90
C GLY A 125 9.95 -9.40 4.68
N ARG A 126 9.61 -10.63 4.28
CA ARG A 126 10.58 -11.69 3.95
C ARG A 126 10.90 -11.73 2.47
N ARG A 127 12.07 -12.27 2.14
CA ARG A 127 12.45 -12.57 0.75
C ARG A 127 11.91 -13.94 0.36
N TYR A 128 11.73 -14.13 -0.94
CA TYR A 128 11.23 -15.39 -1.48
C TYR A 128 12.16 -16.57 -1.15
N ASP A 129 13.48 -16.33 -1.15
CA ASP A 129 14.53 -17.32 -0.90
C ASP A 129 14.81 -17.59 0.58
N ASP A 130 14.11 -16.93 1.50
CA ASP A 130 14.27 -17.19 2.94
C ASP A 130 13.82 -18.62 3.29
N ALA A 131 14.61 -19.35 4.08
CA ALA A 131 14.32 -20.74 4.46
C ALA A 131 12.94 -20.92 5.11
N GLU A 132 12.50 -19.94 5.89
CA GLU A 132 11.17 -19.95 6.52
C GLU A 132 10.03 -19.83 5.50
N VAL A 133 10.24 -19.07 4.41
CA VAL A 133 9.25 -18.92 3.33
C VAL A 133 9.19 -20.21 2.49
N GLN A 134 10.34 -20.82 2.22
CA GLN A 134 10.42 -22.10 1.50
C GLN A 134 9.74 -23.25 2.27
N ASN A 135 9.76 -23.23 3.60
CA ASN A 135 9.08 -24.22 4.43
C ASN A 135 7.56 -24.01 4.54
N ASP A 136 7.09 -22.78 4.26
CA ASP A 136 5.67 -22.41 4.31
C ASP A 136 4.96 -22.49 2.94
N MET A 137 5.69 -22.81 1.87
CA MET A 137 5.17 -23.08 0.52
C MET A 137 4.77 -24.54 0.33
#